data_AF-G4Q730-F1
#
_entry.id   AF-G4Q730-F1
#
_cell.length_a   1.000
_cell.length_b   1.000
_cell.length_c   1.000
_cell.angle_alpha   90.00
_cell.angle_beta   90.00
_cell.angle_gamma   90.00
#
_symmetry.space_group_name_H-M   'P 1'
#
loop_
_entity.id
_entity.type
_entity.pdbx_description
1 polymer ?
#
loop_
_entity_poly.entity_id
_entity_poly.type
_entity_poly.pdbx_seq_one_letter_code
_entity_poly.pdbx_strand_id
1 'polypeptide(L)' 'MIGYPKDQRATVKALGLGKIRTSVVKEDSASLRGMLHKVAHLVEVEEVKA' A
#
# COMPACT_ATOMS: atom_id res chain seq x y z
N MET A 1 4.38 12.11 0.28
CA MET A 1 2.98 12.40 -0.11
C MET A 1 2.56 13.75 0.47
N ILE A 2 2.53 14.78 -0.36
CA ILE A 2 2.06 16.13 0.03
C ILE A 2 0.52 16.12 -0.10
N GLY A 3 -0.20 16.70 0.86
CA GLY A 3 -1.67 16.79 0.81
C GLY A 3 -2.48 15.68 1.51
N TYR A 4 -1.84 14.57 1.90
CA TYR A 4 -2.55 13.46 2.56
C TYR A 4 -2.37 13.42 4.08
N PRO A 5 -3.30 12.80 4.83
CA PRO A 5 -3.15 12.55 6.26
C PRO A 5 -1.85 11.80 6.66
N LYS A 6 -1.36 12.03 7.88
CA LYS A 6 -0.10 11.44 8.38
C LYS A 6 -0.16 9.91 8.47
N ASP A 7 -1.32 9.38 8.79
CA ASP A 7 -1.57 7.96 8.95
C ASP A 7 -1.60 7.22 7.60
N GLN A 8 -2.18 7.80 6.55
CA GLN A 8 -2.08 7.25 5.18
C GLN A 8 -0.62 7.20 4.71
N ARG A 9 0.15 8.27 4.97
CA ARG A 9 1.61 8.27 4.70
C ARG A 9 2.34 7.14 5.42
N ALA A 10 2.00 6.90 6.68
CA ALA A 10 2.58 5.81 7.46
C ALA A 10 2.21 4.43 6.88
N THR A 11 0.95 4.24 6.47
CA THR A 11 0.50 2.99 5.83
C THR A 11 1.26 2.73 4.52
N VAL A 12 1.35 3.70 3.61
CA VAL A 12 2.09 3.56 2.35
C VAL A 12 3.57 3.21 2.60
N LYS A 13 4.19 3.85 3.60
CA LYS A 13 5.57 3.53 4.00
C LYS A 13 5.69 2.10 4.58
N ALA A 14 4.74 1.66 5.41
CA ALA A 14 4.72 0.31 5.98
C ALA A 14 4.47 -0.78 4.93
N LEU A 15 3.73 -0.45 3.86
CA LEU A 15 3.60 -1.31 2.70
C LEU A 15 4.93 -1.43 1.92
N GLY A 16 5.91 -0.55 2.14
CA GLY A 16 7.20 -0.55 1.44
C GLY A 16 7.20 0.32 0.17
N LEU A 17 6.17 1.13 -0.03
CA LEU A 17 6.05 2.03 -1.18
C LEU A 17 6.71 3.38 -0.84
N GLY A 18 7.91 3.61 -1.38
CA GLY A 18 8.71 4.81 -1.09
C GLY A 18 8.65 5.89 -2.17
N LYS A 19 8.63 5.48 -3.43
CA LYS A 19 8.59 6.38 -4.61
C LYS A 19 7.31 6.12 -5.40
N ILE A 20 6.92 7.07 -6.24
CA ILE A 20 5.82 6.88 -7.18
C ILE A 20 6.23 5.80 -8.21
N ARG A 21 5.28 4.96 -8.65
CA ARG A 21 5.48 3.88 -9.63
C ARG A 21 6.45 2.76 -9.18
N THR A 22 6.60 2.53 -7.89
CA THR A 22 7.27 1.33 -7.37
C THR A 22 6.25 0.27 -6.99
N SER A 23 6.56 -0.99 -7.23
CA SER A 23 5.76 -2.14 -6.79
C SER A 23 6.51 -2.97 -5.76
N VAL A 24 5.76 -3.72 -4.96
CA VAL A 24 6.26 -4.67 -3.96
C VAL A 24 5.33 -5.88 -3.96
N VAL A 25 5.88 -7.08 -3.79
CA VAL A 25 5.09 -8.31 -3.63
C VAL A 25 5.00 -8.62 -2.15
N LYS A 26 3.79 -8.93 -1.67
CA LYS A 26 3.53 -9.33 -0.28
C LYS A 26 2.58 -10.53 -0.22
N GLU A 27 2.73 -11.34 0.81
CA GLU A 27 1.80 -12.41 1.13
C GLU A 27 0.44 -11.83 1.58
N ASP A 28 -0.64 -12.46 1.12
CA ASP A 28 -1.98 -12.06 1.49
C ASP A 28 -2.26 -12.39 2.96
N SER A 29 -2.75 -11.39 3.70
CA SER A 29 -3.12 -11.51 5.10
C SER A 29 -4.21 -10.52 5.46
N ALA A 30 -5.00 -10.81 6.50
CA ALA A 30 -6.08 -9.93 6.93
C ALA A 30 -5.59 -8.52 7.31
N SER A 31 -4.40 -8.42 7.93
CA SER A 31 -3.79 -7.13 8.26
C SER A 31 -3.39 -6.34 7.01
N LEU A 32 -2.84 -7.03 6.00
CA LEU A 32 -2.50 -6.42 4.71
C LEU A 32 -3.75 -5.88 4.03
N ARG A 33 -4.82 -6.66 3.96
CA ARG A 33 -6.10 -6.22 3.38
C ARG A 33 -6.64 -4.98 4.08
N GLY A 34 -6.61 -4.93 5.41
CA GLY A 34 -7.02 -3.75 6.17
C GLY A 34 -6.18 -2.50 5.85
N MET A 35 -4.86 -2.66 5.71
CA MET A 35 -3.97 -1.59 5.28
C MET A 35 -4.29 -1.12 3.85
N LEU A 36 -4.49 -2.05 2.91
CA LEU A 36 -4.84 -1.75 1.52
C LEU A 36 -6.18 -1.00 1.41
N HIS A 37 -7.21 -1.43 2.15
CA HIS A 37 -8.51 -0.74 2.18
C HIS A 37 -8.38 0.73 2.59
N LYS A 38 -7.51 1.04 3.56
CA LYS A 38 -7.29 2.42 4.02
C LYS A 38 -6.70 3.33 2.95
N VAL A 39 -5.86 2.78 2.06
CA VAL A 39 -5.13 3.52 1.02
C VAL A 39 -5.54 3.11 -0.39
N ALA A 40 -6.73 2.53 -0.57
CA ALA A 40 -7.16 1.91 -1.82
C ALA A 40 -7.18 2.88 -3.02
N HIS A 41 -7.30 4.19 -2.79
CA HIS A 41 -7.26 5.23 -3.82
C HIS A 41 -5.84 5.71 -4.17
N LEU A 42 -4.81 5.20 -3.47
CA LEU A 42 -3.40 5.58 -3.63
C LEU A 42 -2.56 4.46 -4.26
N VAL A 43 -3.11 3.26 -4.36
CA VAL A 43 -2.39 2.06 -4.78
C VAL A 43 -3.23 1.29 -5.80
N GLU A 44 -2.53 0.58 -6.65
CA GLU A 44 -3.09 -0.45 -7.53
C GLU A 44 -2.64 -1.80 -6.99
N VAL A 45 -3.54 -2.79 -7.00
CA VAL A 45 -3.29 -4.13 -6.47
C VAL A 45 -3.52 -5.13 -7.58
N GLU A 46 -2.54 -5.99 -7.81
CA GLU A 46 -2.57 -7.06 -8.80
C GLU A 46 -2.25 -8.39 -8.13
N GLU A 47 -2.92 -9.46 -8.54
CA GLU A 47 -2.58 -10.82 -8.11
C GLU A 47 -1.37 -11.34 -8.88
N VAL A 48 -0.32 -11.71 -8.14
CA VAL A 48 0.91 -12.29 -8.72
C VAL A 48 0.83 -13.81 -8.60
N LYS A 49 0.84 -14.51 -9.73
CA LYS A 49 0.99 -15.97 -9.76
C LYS A 49 2.46 -16.32 -9.57
N ALA A 50 2.72 -17.30 -8.69
CA ALA A 50 4.04 -17.92 -8.55
C ALA A 50 4.33 -18.86 -9.72
#